data_AF-A0A2U2NAW2-F1
#
_entry.id   AF-A0A2U2NAW2-F1
#
_cell.length_a   1.000
_cell.length_b   1.000
_cell.length_c   1.000
_cell.angle_alpha   90.00
_cell.angle_beta   90.00
_cell.angle_gamma   90.00
#
_symmetry.space_group_name_H-M   'P 1'
#
loop_
_entity.id
_entity.type
_entity.pdbx_description
1 polymer ?
#
loop_
_entity_poly.entity_id
_entity_poly.type
_entity_poly.pdbx_seq_one_letter_code
_entity_poly.pdbx_strand_id
1 'polypeptide(L)'
;MDAERTDHDDETFADADTTESSEMRHPESGSNKNRTSWMRRQGSRRWRTTAAVILALAAIAVTVAVSLLPEPWRDVQSNAKTGTNDPLPTTSEHPDFTGPHKYEFLNAWNNLHTELGRDALKDGVVTDDERSEVFLAYNQCLSVYGLQSRPFVDENGKTNGQTVVSIRGSMSSEQQSDVIDQCAIDSDYRWIEPLAAYGSDHPAALGDMQR
;
A
#
# COMPACT_ATOMS: atom_id res chain seq x y z
N MET A 1 -13.87 -3.83 61.03
CA MET A 1 -13.93 -4.77 59.90
C MET A 1 -13.09 -4.16 58.79
N ASP A 2 -11.80 -3.88 59.01
CA ASP A 2 -10.66 -4.78 59.27
C ASP A 2 -10.33 -5.70 58.10
N ALA A 3 -9.15 -5.44 57.51
CA ALA A 3 -8.26 -6.28 56.70
C ALA A 3 -8.86 -6.89 55.41
N GLU A 4 -8.14 -7.01 54.30
CA GLU A 4 -6.83 -7.64 54.22
C GLU A 4 -6.10 -7.22 52.93
N ARG A 5 -4.80 -6.99 53.11
CA ARG A 5 -3.77 -6.70 52.12
C ARG A 5 -3.15 -8.03 51.71
N THR A 6 -3.06 -8.31 50.42
CA THR A 6 -2.18 -9.37 49.91
C THR A 6 -1.23 -8.78 48.87
N ASP A 7 -0.02 -8.50 49.36
CA ASP A 7 1.20 -8.40 48.58
C ASP A 7 1.54 -9.81 48.02
N HIS A 8 1.94 -9.90 46.75
CA HIS A 8 2.55 -11.10 46.17
C HIS A 8 3.60 -10.71 45.12
N ASP A 9 4.83 -10.66 45.62
CA ASP A 9 6.05 -11.31 45.13
C ASP A 9 6.51 -11.11 43.68
N ASP A 10 7.56 -10.28 43.59
CA ASP A 10 8.78 -10.45 42.81
C ASP A 10 9.03 -11.88 42.30
N GLU A 11 9.10 -12.05 40.97
CA GLU A 11 9.96 -13.06 40.36
C GLU A 11 10.81 -12.43 39.26
N THR A 12 12.01 -12.03 39.70
CA THR A 12 13.29 -12.08 38.96
C THR A 12 13.33 -13.23 37.94
N PHE A 13 13.51 -12.91 36.65
CA PHE A 13 13.96 -13.91 35.67
C PHE A 13 15.23 -13.45 34.95
N ALA A 14 16.17 -14.38 34.91
CA ALA A 14 17.59 -14.26 34.69
C ALA A 14 18.02 -13.68 33.33
N ASP A 15 19.06 -12.86 33.40
CA ASP A 15 20.04 -12.67 32.33
C ASP A 15 20.70 -14.02 31.96
N ALA A 16 20.67 -14.36 30.67
CA ALA A 16 21.50 -15.41 30.10
C ALA A 16 22.39 -14.80 29.02
N ASP A 17 23.58 -14.41 29.45
CA ASP A 17 24.79 -14.29 28.64
C ASP A 17 25.13 -15.67 28.06
N THR A 18 25.31 -15.77 26.75
CA THR A 18 26.01 -16.91 26.15
C THR A 18 26.88 -16.39 25.02
N THR A 19 28.08 -16.01 25.45
CA THR A 19 29.25 -15.78 24.61
C THR A 19 29.97 -17.11 24.37
N GLU A 20 29.95 -17.66 23.16
CA GLU A 20 30.98 -18.61 22.68
C GLU A 20 30.99 -18.61 21.14
N SER A 21 31.92 -17.88 20.51
CA SER A 21 33.16 -18.43 19.93
C SER A 21 32.98 -19.65 19.03
N SER A 22 32.90 -19.42 17.72
CA SER A 22 33.51 -20.33 16.75
C SER A 22 34.09 -19.55 15.59
N GLU A 23 35.35 -19.20 15.84
CA GLU A 23 36.40 -18.91 14.89
C GLU A 23 36.56 -20.09 13.93
N MET A 24 36.29 -19.91 12.63
CA MET A 24 36.79 -20.81 11.60
C MET A 24 37.36 -19.99 10.44
N ARG A 25 38.70 -19.93 10.42
CA ARG A 25 39.49 -19.27 9.41
C ARG A 25 39.72 -20.18 8.20
N HIS A 26 40.02 -19.50 7.08
CA HIS A 26 41.04 -19.84 6.06
C HIS A 26 40.61 -20.53 4.73
N PRO A 27 41.39 -20.32 3.63
CA PRO A 27 40.90 -19.62 2.42
C PRO A 27 41.14 -20.37 1.08
N GLU A 28 40.52 -19.90 -0.01
CA GLU A 28 41.00 -20.09 -1.39
C GLU A 28 40.65 -18.83 -2.20
N SER A 29 41.56 -17.92 -2.55
CA SER A 29 42.69 -18.01 -3.50
C SER A 29 42.34 -18.54 -4.90
N GLY A 30 41.42 -17.84 -5.58
CA GLY A 30 41.16 -17.98 -7.03
C GLY A 30 41.65 -16.77 -7.82
N SER A 31 42.97 -16.66 -8.01
CA SER A 31 43.60 -15.69 -8.91
C SER A 31 43.28 -16.04 -10.38
N ASN A 32 42.52 -15.21 -11.10
CA ASN A 32 42.53 -15.24 -12.56
C ASN A 32 42.83 -13.84 -13.15
N LYS A 33 44.14 -13.56 -13.25
CA LYS A 33 44.71 -12.43 -13.97
C LYS A 33 44.74 -12.74 -15.47
N ASN A 34 43.71 -12.37 -16.21
CA ASN A 34 43.84 -12.24 -17.66
C ASN A 34 44.08 -10.79 -18.05
N ARG A 35 45.38 -10.48 -18.12
CA ARG A 35 45.93 -9.34 -18.85
C ARG A 35 45.66 -9.51 -20.35
N THR A 36 44.79 -8.66 -20.87
CA THR A 36 44.87 -8.08 -22.23
C THR A 36 44.36 -6.65 -22.08
N SER A 37 44.82 -5.62 -22.77
CA SER A 37 45.83 -5.41 -23.78
C SER A 37 46.00 -3.89 -23.78
N TRP A 38 47.24 -3.42 -23.75
CA TRP A 38 47.57 -2.01 -23.88
C TRP A 38 47.17 -1.50 -25.27
N MET A 39 46.95 -0.19 -25.36
CA MET A 39 46.65 0.62 -26.55
C MET A 39 45.17 0.78 -26.91
N ARG A 40 44.61 1.95 -26.55
CA ARG A 40 44.18 2.94 -27.55
C ARG A 40 43.90 4.31 -26.93
N ARG A 41 44.58 5.30 -27.53
CA ARG A 41 44.05 6.63 -27.88
C ARG A 41 43.88 7.63 -26.73
N GLN A 42 45.01 8.27 -26.45
CA GLN A 42 45.09 9.74 -26.35
C GLN A 42 44.21 10.39 -27.43
N GLY A 43 43.17 11.12 -27.00
CA GLY A 43 42.27 11.84 -27.90
C GLY A 43 40.95 12.35 -27.29
N SER A 44 40.71 12.13 -25.98
CA SER A 44 39.38 12.34 -25.38
C SER A 44 39.19 13.63 -24.56
N ARG A 45 40.20 14.51 -24.45
CA ARG A 45 40.06 15.71 -23.60
C ARG A 45 39.19 16.82 -24.19
N ARG A 46 39.12 16.96 -25.52
CA ARG A 46 38.28 17.99 -26.17
C ARG A 46 36.82 17.58 -26.38
N TRP A 47 36.53 16.29 -26.39
CA TRP A 47 35.18 15.77 -26.66
C TRP A 47 34.32 15.63 -25.40
N ARG A 48 34.95 15.60 -24.22
CA ARG A 48 34.28 15.52 -22.92
C ARG A 48 33.63 16.85 -22.49
N THR A 49 34.18 17.98 -22.90
CA THR A 49 33.65 19.30 -22.52
C THR A 49 32.41 19.68 -23.33
N THR A 50 32.35 19.33 -24.62
CA THR A 50 31.17 19.60 -25.46
C THR A 50 29.97 18.73 -25.08
N ALA A 51 30.18 17.46 -24.71
CA ALA A 51 29.09 16.59 -24.27
C ALA A 51 28.44 17.04 -22.94
N ALA A 52 29.25 17.53 -21.99
CA ALA A 52 28.75 18.01 -20.70
C ALA A 52 27.86 19.27 -20.83
N VAL A 53 28.22 20.20 -21.73
CA VAL A 53 27.42 21.42 -21.96
C VAL A 53 26.08 21.11 -22.63
N ILE A 54 26.05 20.16 -23.58
CA ILE A 54 24.80 19.75 -24.24
C ILE A 54 23.84 19.08 -23.24
N LEU A 55 24.35 18.21 -22.35
CA LEU A 55 23.54 17.59 -21.30
C LEU A 55 22.96 18.62 -20.31
N ALA A 56 23.75 19.64 -19.92
CA ALA A 56 23.28 20.69 -19.03
C ALA A 56 22.17 21.54 -19.67
N LEU A 57 22.29 21.89 -20.95
CA LEU A 57 21.26 22.64 -21.67
C LEU A 57 19.97 21.82 -21.89
N ALA A 58 20.09 20.52 -22.15
CA ALA A 58 18.94 19.63 -22.25
C ALA A 58 18.19 19.52 -20.92
N ALA A 59 18.89 19.43 -19.78
CA ALA A 59 18.26 19.39 -18.46
C ALA A 59 17.48 20.68 -18.14
N ILE A 60 18.01 21.85 -18.50
CA ILE A 60 17.32 23.14 -18.30
C ILE A 60 16.10 23.27 -19.22
N ALA A 61 16.19 22.80 -20.46
CA ALA A 61 15.03 22.82 -21.37
C ALA A 61 13.89 21.91 -20.88
N VAL A 62 14.23 20.76 -20.29
CA VAL A 62 13.24 19.84 -19.69
C VAL A 62 12.58 20.47 -18.45
N THR A 63 13.33 21.13 -17.56
CA THR A 63 12.72 21.75 -16.38
C THR A 63 11.81 22.93 -16.74
N VAL A 64 12.13 23.74 -17.73
CA VAL A 64 11.27 24.85 -18.19
C VAL A 64 10.00 24.34 -18.89
N ALA A 65 10.09 23.23 -19.64
CA ALA A 65 8.93 22.64 -20.30
C ALA A 65 7.94 22.03 -19.29
N VAL A 66 8.42 21.46 -18.18
CA VAL A 66 7.56 20.90 -17.13
C VAL A 66 6.78 22.00 -16.39
N SER A 67 7.37 23.19 -16.21
CA SER A 67 6.72 24.33 -15.55
C SER A 67 5.59 24.99 -16.37
N LEU A 68 5.48 24.68 -17.66
CA LEU A 68 4.46 25.23 -18.56
C LEU A 68 3.29 24.27 -18.79
N LEU A 69 3.36 23.05 -18.26
CA LEU A 69 2.20 22.18 -18.22
C LEU A 69 1.21 22.76 -17.20
N PRO A 70 -0.08 22.88 -17.54
CA PRO A 70 -1.09 23.13 -16.51
C PRO A 70 -0.93 22.05 -15.43
N GLU A 71 -0.90 22.44 -14.16
CA GLU A 71 -0.89 21.52 -13.02
C GLU A 71 -2.36 21.19 -12.67
N PRO A 72 -3.02 20.18 -13.29
CA PRO A 72 -4.42 19.87 -12.98
C PRO A 72 -4.62 19.46 -11.50
N TRP A 73 -3.53 19.19 -10.79
CA TRP A 73 -3.50 18.80 -9.39
C TRP A 73 -3.46 19.99 -8.41
N ARG A 74 -3.22 21.23 -8.87
CA ARG A 74 -3.19 22.40 -7.96
C ARG A 74 -4.56 22.75 -7.40
N ASP A 75 -5.61 22.47 -8.16
CA ASP A 75 -7.01 22.64 -7.75
C ASP A 75 -7.54 21.45 -6.93
N VAL A 76 -6.78 20.36 -6.80
CA VAL A 76 -7.19 19.18 -6.04
C VAL A 76 -7.31 19.49 -4.55
N GLN A 77 -6.33 20.20 -3.97
CA GLN A 77 -6.36 20.55 -2.56
C GLN A 77 -7.46 21.57 -2.20
N SER A 78 -7.71 22.56 -3.05
CA SER A 78 -8.74 23.58 -2.78
C SER A 78 -10.14 22.96 -2.86
N ASN A 79 -10.41 22.15 -3.89
CA ASN A 79 -11.69 21.46 -4.07
C ASN A 79 -11.96 20.37 -3.02
N ALA A 80 -10.92 19.69 -2.54
CA ALA A 80 -11.05 18.72 -1.44
C ALA A 80 -11.49 19.40 -0.14
N LYS A 81 -11.02 20.62 0.12
CA LYS A 81 -11.29 21.34 1.36
C LYS A 81 -12.68 21.99 1.41
N THR A 82 -13.28 22.29 0.26
CA THR A 82 -14.62 22.88 0.17
C THR A 82 -15.75 21.87 0.00
N GLY A 83 -15.44 20.58 -0.18
CA GLY A 83 -16.46 19.53 -0.33
C GLY A 83 -17.40 19.78 -1.51
N THR A 84 -16.90 20.43 -2.57
CA THR A 84 -17.74 20.87 -3.68
C THR A 84 -18.34 19.65 -4.38
N ASN A 85 -19.67 19.64 -4.56
CA ASN A 85 -20.43 18.58 -5.24
C ASN A 85 -20.14 18.47 -6.74
N ASP A 86 -19.28 19.34 -7.27
CA ASP A 86 -18.94 19.32 -8.69
C ASP A 86 -18.14 18.05 -9.03
N PRO A 87 -18.52 17.35 -10.12
CA PRO A 87 -17.81 16.16 -10.58
C PRO A 87 -16.38 16.53 -10.99
N LEU A 88 -15.47 15.57 -10.86
CA LEU A 88 -14.07 15.77 -11.23
C LEU A 88 -13.94 15.85 -12.75
N PRO A 89 -13.28 16.88 -13.31
CA PRO A 89 -12.98 16.90 -14.73
C PRO A 89 -11.88 15.87 -15.00
N THR A 90 -12.22 14.74 -15.60
CA THR A 90 -11.21 13.73 -15.98
C THR A 90 -11.40 13.24 -17.41
N THR A 91 -10.33 12.62 -17.93
CA THR A 91 -10.30 11.97 -19.23
C THR A 91 -10.45 10.45 -19.13
N SER A 92 -10.65 9.89 -17.93
CA SER A 92 -10.83 8.44 -17.74
C SER A 92 -12.31 8.09 -17.55
N GLU A 93 -12.72 6.92 -18.06
CA GLU A 93 -14.06 6.39 -17.83
C GLU A 93 -14.17 5.95 -16.37
N HIS A 94 -14.82 6.79 -15.56
CA HIS A 94 -15.16 6.50 -14.17
C HIS A 94 -16.50 7.16 -13.81
N PRO A 95 -17.15 6.71 -12.71
CA PRO A 95 -18.37 7.35 -12.19
C PRO A 95 -18.11 8.79 -11.75
N ASP A 96 -19.13 9.64 -11.82
CA ASP A 96 -19.05 11.00 -11.28
C ASP A 96 -18.96 10.98 -9.74
N PHE A 97 -17.74 10.87 -9.21
CA PHE A 97 -17.50 10.92 -7.77
C PHE A 97 -17.70 12.34 -7.24
N THR A 98 -18.50 12.47 -6.19
CA THR A 98 -18.82 13.75 -5.54
C THR A 98 -18.58 13.68 -4.03
N GLY A 99 -18.71 14.80 -3.32
CA GLY A 99 -18.51 14.86 -1.87
C GLY A 99 -17.05 15.02 -1.41
N PRO A 100 -16.81 15.02 -0.09
CA PRO A 100 -15.50 15.33 0.51
C PRO A 100 -14.42 14.29 0.19
N HIS A 101 -14.79 13.04 -0.11
CA HIS A 101 -13.87 11.93 -0.35
C HIS A 101 -13.71 11.56 -1.83
N LYS A 102 -14.19 12.39 -2.77
CA LYS A 102 -14.21 12.06 -4.21
C LYS A 102 -12.83 11.72 -4.80
N TYR A 103 -11.74 12.24 -4.23
CA TYR A 103 -10.39 11.94 -4.69
C TYR A 103 -9.91 10.56 -4.26
N GLU A 104 -10.33 10.11 -3.08
CA GLU A 104 -10.07 8.78 -2.57
C GLU A 104 -10.79 7.73 -3.42
N PHE A 105 -12.05 7.98 -3.79
CA PHE A 105 -12.80 7.15 -4.74
C PHE A 105 -12.16 7.13 -6.13
N LEU A 106 -11.76 8.29 -6.68
CA LEU A 106 -11.07 8.34 -7.98
C LEU A 106 -9.72 7.62 -7.94
N ASN A 107 -8.96 7.79 -6.85
CA ASN A 107 -7.68 7.11 -6.68
C ASN A 107 -7.88 5.59 -6.60
N ALA A 108 -8.87 5.11 -5.84
CA ALA A 108 -9.23 3.71 -5.81
C ALA A 108 -9.60 3.21 -7.21
N TRP A 109 -10.53 3.88 -7.90
CA TRP A 109 -10.98 3.51 -9.25
C TRP A 109 -9.84 3.28 -10.23
N ASN A 110 -8.88 4.19 -10.27
CA ASN A 110 -7.73 4.12 -11.18
C ASN A 110 -6.75 2.98 -10.85
N ASN A 111 -6.82 2.39 -9.65
CA ASN A 111 -5.98 1.30 -9.21
C ASN A 111 -6.73 -0.03 -9.05
N LEU A 112 -7.99 -0.12 -9.51
CA LEU A 112 -8.75 -1.37 -9.50
C LEU A 112 -8.33 -2.32 -10.63
N HIS A 113 -8.15 -3.58 -10.29
CA HIS A 113 -7.71 -4.66 -11.18
C HIS A 113 -8.87 -5.56 -11.62
N THR A 114 -9.94 -5.62 -10.83
CA THR A 114 -11.07 -6.54 -11.02
C THR A 114 -12.34 -5.82 -11.47
N GLU A 115 -13.25 -6.58 -12.10
CA GLU A 115 -14.61 -6.08 -12.38
C GLU A 115 -15.42 -5.93 -11.09
N LEU A 116 -15.24 -6.84 -10.13
CA LEU A 116 -15.88 -6.78 -8.81
C LEU A 116 -15.61 -5.44 -8.10
N GLY A 117 -14.34 -5.03 -8.04
CA GLY A 117 -13.97 -3.75 -7.45
C GLY A 117 -14.55 -2.56 -8.21
N ARG A 118 -14.66 -2.65 -9.55
CA ARG A 118 -15.26 -1.58 -10.38
C ARG A 118 -16.75 -1.48 -10.15
N ASP A 119 -17.45 -2.60 -10.09
CA ASP A 119 -18.87 -2.63 -9.81
C ASP A 119 -19.16 -2.07 -8.41
N ALA A 120 -18.34 -2.43 -7.41
CA ALA A 120 -18.44 -1.92 -6.04
C ALA A 120 -18.19 -0.42 -5.85
N LEU A 121 -17.63 0.28 -6.85
CA LEU A 121 -17.45 1.74 -6.81
C LEU A 121 -18.32 2.48 -7.83
N LYS A 122 -19.15 1.76 -8.58
CA LYS A 122 -19.83 2.30 -9.76
C LYS A 122 -20.82 3.41 -9.43
N ASP A 123 -21.41 3.38 -8.25
CA ASP A 123 -22.36 4.38 -7.76
C ASP A 123 -21.72 5.41 -6.80
N GLY A 124 -20.40 5.29 -6.55
CA GLY A 124 -19.66 6.16 -5.65
C GLY A 124 -19.87 5.85 -4.17
N VAL A 125 -20.44 4.71 -3.81
CA VAL A 125 -20.61 4.24 -2.44
C VAL A 125 -20.16 2.78 -2.36
N VAL A 126 -19.50 2.40 -1.26
CA VAL A 126 -19.22 0.99 -0.98
C VAL A 126 -20.22 0.52 0.06
N THR A 127 -21.13 -0.37 -0.33
CA THR A 127 -22.06 -1.00 0.60
C THR A 127 -21.39 -2.11 1.42
N ASP A 128 -22.02 -2.51 2.52
CA ASP A 128 -21.55 -3.63 3.33
C ASP A 128 -21.54 -4.95 2.53
N ASP A 129 -22.51 -5.14 1.62
CA ASP A 129 -22.60 -6.32 0.77
C ASP A 129 -21.44 -6.36 -0.24
N GLU A 130 -21.18 -5.26 -0.95
CA GLU A 130 -20.05 -5.15 -1.88
C GLU A 130 -18.71 -5.32 -1.16
N ARG A 131 -18.56 -4.71 0.03
CA ARG A 131 -17.38 -4.91 0.88
C ARG A 131 -17.21 -6.38 1.25
N SER A 132 -18.31 -7.07 1.59
CA SER A 132 -18.30 -8.49 1.95
C SER A 132 -17.90 -9.38 0.77
N GLU A 133 -18.35 -9.06 -0.45
CA GLU A 133 -17.95 -9.79 -1.67
C GLU A 133 -16.46 -9.64 -1.95
N VAL A 134 -15.92 -8.43 -1.88
CA VAL A 134 -14.49 -8.18 -2.04
C VAL A 134 -13.68 -8.85 -0.93
N PHE A 135 -14.18 -8.84 0.31
CA PHE A 135 -13.57 -9.57 1.43
C PHE A 135 -13.58 -11.09 1.23
N LEU A 136 -14.61 -11.64 0.60
CA LEU A 136 -14.67 -13.06 0.25
C LEU A 136 -13.61 -13.39 -0.81
N ALA A 137 -13.47 -12.57 -1.85
CA ALA A 137 -12.43 -12.73 -2.88
C ALA A 137 -11.02 -12.67 -2.27
N TYR A 138 -10.79 -11.73 -1.35
CA TYR A 138 -9.54 -11.63 -0.60
C TYR A 138 -9.23 -12.92 0.18
N ASN A 139 -10.21 -13.46 0.93
CA ASN A 139 -10.03 -14.71 1.66
C ASN A 139 -9.86 -15.93 0.76
N GLN A 140 -10.49 -15.95 -0.41
CA GLN A 140 -10.26 -17.00 -1.40
C GLN A 140 -8.80 -17.00 -1.86
N CYS A 141 -8.22 -15.83 -2.14
CA CYS A 141 -6.79 -15.71 -2.45
C CYS A 141 -5.90 -16.22 -1.29
N LEU A 142 -6.13 -15.72 -0.07
CA LEU A 142 -5.37 -16.13 1.12
C LEU A 142 -5.44 -17.64 1.38
N SER A 143 -6.59 -18.27 1.11
CA SER A 143 -6.81 -19.68 1.39
C SER A 143 -5.84 -20.60 0.65
N VAL A 144 -5.40 -20.22 -0.56
CA VAL A 144 -4.42 -20.97 -1.36
C VAL A 144 -3.11 -21.13 -0.58
N TYR A 145 -2.72 -20.10 0.17
CA TYR A 145 -1.51 -20.04 0.97
C TYR A 145 -1.70 -20.55 2.41
N GLY A 146 -2.91 -21.01 2.76
CA GLY A 146 -3.23 -21.47 4.11
C GLY A 146 -3.45 -20.34 5.11
N LEU A 147 -3.74 -19.13 4.63
CA LEU A 147 -4.06 -17.97 5.44
C LEU A 147 -5.57 -17.69 5.40
N GLN A 148 -6.09 -16.96 6.39
CA GLN A 148 -7.43 -16.42 6.39
C GLN A 148 -7.49 -15.12 7.21
N SER A 149 -8.15 -14.11 6.65
CA SER A 149 -8.51 -12.90 7.38
C SER A 149 -9.77 -13.13 8.21
N ARG A 150 -9.74 -12.71 9.48
CA ARG A 150 -10.87 -12.78 10.40
C ARG A 150 -11.06 -11.44 11.10
N PRO A 151 -12.30 -11.02 11.37
CA PRO A 151 -12.53 -9.86 12.22
C PRO A 151 -11.94 -10.12 13.60
N PHE A 152 -11.23 -9.13 14.16
CA PHE A 152 -10.91 -9.17 15.59
C PHE A 152 -11.99 -8.42 16.35
N VAL A 153 -12.55 -9.12 17.33
CA VAL A 153 -13.64 -8.65 18.17
C VAL A 153 -13.06 -8.37 19.55
N ASP A 154 -13.35 -7.19 20.11
CA ASP A 154 -12.95 -6.87 21.47
C ASP A 154 -13.82 -7.57 22.52
N GLU A 155 -13.47 -7.36 23.80
CA GLU A 155 -14.21 -7.87 24.96
C GLU A 155 -15.68 -7.42 25.02
N ASN A 156 -16.04 -6.35 24.32
CA ASN A 156 -17.39 -5.80 24.25
C ASN A 156 -18.19 -6.32 23.03
N GLY A 157 -17.62 -7.25 22.26
CA GLY A 157 -18.27 -7.78 21.06
C GLY A 157 -18.19 -6.85 19.84
N LYS A 158 -17.38 -5.78 19.89
CA LYS A 158 -17.21 -4.85 18.78
C LYS A 158 -16.06 -5.28 17.88
N THR A 159 -16.31 -5.33 16.57
CA THR A 159 -15.26 -5.54 15.57
C THR A 159 -14.41 -4.28 15.45
N ASN A 160 -13.11 -4.39 15.75
CA ASN A 160 -12.17 -3.26 15.70
C ASN A 160 -11.18 -3.34 14.53
N GLY A 161 -11.38 -4.29 13.63
CA GLY A 161 -10.61 -4.46 12.40
C GLY A 161 -10.45 -5.93 12.07
N GLN A 162 -9.36 -6.27 11.38
CA GLN A 162 -9.11 -7.64 10.92
C GLN A 162 -7.70 -8.11 11.24
N THR A 163 -7.57 -9.41 11.42
CA THR A 163 -6.30 -10.10 11.61
C THR A 163 -6.20 -11.29 10.66
N VAL A 164 -5.03 -11.49 10.06
CA VAL A 164 -4.78 -12.63 9.19
C VAL A 164 -4.07 -13.71 9.98
N VAL A 165 -4.67 -14.90 10.02
CA VAL A 165 -4.16 -16.05 10.76
C VAL A 165 -3.75 -17.16 9.80
N SER A 166 -2.70 -17.91 10.16
CA SER A 166 -2.38 -19.17 9.48
C SER A 166 -3.32 -20.27 9.96
N ILE A 167 -3.99 -20.93 9.01
CA ILE A 167 -4.84 -22.11 9.27
C ILE A 167 -4.06 -23.40 8.98
N ARG A 168 -3.05 -23.34 8.09
CA ARG A 168 -2.23 -24.51 7.73
C ARG A 168 -0.84 -24.09 7.28
N GLY A 169 0.15 -24.89 7.65
CA GLY A 169 1.54 -24.66 7.31
C GLY A 169 2.20 -23.56 8.16
N SER A 170 3.51 -23.40 7.96
CA SER A 170 4.31 -22.35 8.57
C SER A 170 4.95 -21.52 7.47
N MET A 171 4.86 -20.20 7.60
CA MET A 171 5.42 -19.20 6.69
C MET A 171 6.19 -18.17 7.52
N SER A 172 7.24 -17.56 6.96
CA SER A 172 7.91 -16.46 7.67
C SER A 172 7.01 -15.22 7.70
N SER A 173 7.28 -14.30 8.62
CA SER A 173 6.56 -13.02 8.72
C SER A 173 6.61 -12.21 7.42
N GLU A 174 7.77 -12.19 6.75
CA GLU A 174 7.96 -11.44 5.51
C GLU A 174 7.13 -12.05 4.39
N GLN A 175 7.22 -13.37 4.21
CA GLN A 175 6.43 -14.09 3.21
C GLN A 175 4.93 -13.95 3.47
N GLN A 176 4.51 -13.99 4.73
CA GLN A 176 3.10 -13.80 5.10
C GLN A 176 2.63 -12.39 4.73
N SER A 177 3.44 -11.36 5.04
CA SER A 177 3.15 -9.97 4.68
C SER A 177 3.04 -9.79 3.17
N ASP A 178 3.97 -10.36 2.40
CA ASP A 178 3.97 -10.26 0.93
C ASP A 178 2.71 -10.90 0.33
N VAL A 179 2.31 -12.07 0.82
CA VAL A 179 1.08 -12.76 0.37
C VAL A 179 -0.17 -11.95 0.75
N ILE A 180 -0.21 -11.40 1.96
CA ILE A 180 -1.31 -10.54 2.41
C ILE A 180 -1.46 -9.33 1.48
N ASP A 181 -0.37 -8.61 1.23
CA ASP A 181 -0.36 -7.42 0.39
C ASP A 181 -0.74 -7.76 -1.06
N GLN A 182 -0.18 -8.84 -1.60
CA GLN A 182 -0.50 -9.29 -2.94
C GLN A 182 -1.99 -9.65 -3.05
N CYS A 183 -2.51 -10.48 -2.14
CA CYS A 183 -3.92 -10.86 -2.17
C CYS A 183 -4.85 -9.65 -2.01
N ALA A 184 -4.47 -8.65 -1.21
CA ALA A 184 -5.25 -7.44 -1.03
C ALA A 184 -5.27 -6.57 -2.31
N ILE A 185 -4.18 -6.56 -3.09
CA ILE A 185 -4.12 -5.89 -4.39
C ILE A 185 -4.92 -6.67 -5.44
N ASP A 186 -4.67 -7.97 -5.56
CA ASP A 186 -5.26 -8.82 -6.61
C ASP A 186 -6.78 -8.94 -6.48
N SER A 187 -7.31 -8.81 -5.27
CA SER A 187 -8.76 -8.80 -5.00
C SER A 187 -9.37 -7.40 -4.95
N ASP A 188 -8.59 -6.34 -5.16
CA ASP A 188 -8.96 -4.93 -4.92
C ASP A 188 -9.36 -4.56 -3.50
N TYR A 189 -9.29 -5.51 -2.56
CA TYR A 189 -9.61 -5.31 -1.15
C TYR A 189 -8.84 -4.13 -0.53
N ARG A 190 -7.58 -3.93 -0.91
CA ARG A 190 -6.73 -2.81 -0.48
C ARG A 190 -7.35 -1.44 -0.76
N TRP A 191 -8.10 -1.33 -1.86
CA TRP A 191 -8.67 -0.07 -2.30
C TRP A 191 -10.11 0.13 -1.83
N ILE A 192 -10.89 -0.96 -1.71
CA ILE A 192 -12.30 -0.92 -1.35
C ILE A 192 -12.51 -0.81 0.17
N GLU A 193 -11.76 -1.56 0.98
CA GLU A 193 -11.98 -1.65 2.43
C GLU A 193 -12.00 -0.28 3.13
N PRO A 194 -11.06 0.64 2.86
CA PRO A 194 -11.03 1.93 3.55
C PRO A 194 -12.20 2.83 3.15
N LEU A 195 -12.75 2.66 1.94
CA LEU A 195 -13.83 3.49 1.41
C LEU A 195 -15.19 3.15 2.03
N ALA A 196 -15.37 1.93 2.53
CA ALA A 196 -16.58 1.52 3.23
C ALA A 196 -16.88 2.39 4.47
N ALA A 197 -15.85 2.97 5.09
CA ALA A 197 -16.02 3.90 6.20
C ALA A 197 -16.76 5.19 5.78
N TYR A 198 -16.60 5.62 4.53
CA TYR A 198 -17.18 6.86 4.00
C TYR A 198 -18.63 6.72 3.53
N GLY A 199 -19.10 5.49 3.27
CA GLY A 199 -20.48 5.22 2.84
C GLY A 199 -21.54 5.57 3.90
N SER A 200 -21.15 5.64 5.17
CA SER A 200 -22.03 5.93 6.31
C SER A 200 -22.61 7.36 6.31
N ASP A 201 -21.97 8.30 5.60
CA ASP A 201 -22.29 9.74 5.66
C ASP A 201 -22.98 10.27 4.38
N HIS A 202 -23.33 9.41 3.41
CA HIS A 202 -23.91 9.85 2.14
C HIS A 202 -25.45 9.94 2.17
N PRO A 203 -26.07 11.05 1.75
CA PRO A 203 -27.53 11.23 1.76
C PRO A 203 -28.32 10.29 0.82
N ALA A 204 -27.64 9.48 0.00
CA ALA A 204 -28.29 8.50 -0.88
C ALA A 204 -28.90 7.30 -0.11
N ALA A 205 -28.40 7.00 1.10
CA ALA A 205 -28.93 5.91 1.93
C ALA A 205 -30.34 6.19 2.51
N LEU A 206 -30.87 7.41 2.34
CA LEU A 206 -32.22 7.79 2.79
C LEU A 206 -33.30 7.67 1.69
N GLY A 207 -32.93 7.26 0.48
CA GLY A 207 -33.84 7.21 -0.68
C GLY A 207 -34.78 6.00 -0.76
N ASP A 208 -34.41 4.84 -0.20
CA ASP A 208 -35.08 3.57 -0.53
C ASP A 208 -35.88 2.92 0.62
N MET A 209 -36.16 3.62 1.72
CA MET A 209 -37.11 3.16 2.75
C MET A 209 -38.53 3.75 2.62
N GLN A 210 -39.05 3.91 1.39
CA GLN A 210 -40.47 4.31 1.18
C GLN A 210 -41.22 3.56 0.06
N ARG A 211 -40.99 2.25 -0.11
CA ARG A 211 -41.94 1.41 -0.87
C ARG A 211 -42.26 0.08 -0.21
#